data_AF-A0A7C2KHD6-F1
#
_entry.id   AF-A0A7C2KHD6-F1
#
_cell.length_a   1.000
_cell.length_b   1.000
_cell.length_c   1.000
_cell.angle_alpha   90.00
_cell.angle_beta   90.00
_cell.angle_gamma   90.00
#
_symmetry.space_group_name_H-M   'P 1'
#
loop_
_entity.id
_entity.type
_entity.pdbx_description
1 polymer ?
#
loop_
_entity_poly.entity_id
_entity_poly.type
_entity_poly.pdbx_seq_one_letter_code
_entity_poly.pdbx_strand_id
1 'polypeptide(L)'
;MIWSRQWKRLLLSILILFISVTYPESTKSFTVTHILIPMDKSQSNHLKAYGLVIYALSLGDKGEWLLNYRGGSFLLPGKDIIKEKASLMNVTYEVVN
;
A
#
# COMPACT_ATOMS: atom_id res chain seq x y z
N MET A 1 52.01 -11.04 -15.28
CA MET A 1 50.80 -11.35 -14.48
C MET A 1 49.69 -10.28 -14.59
N ILE A 2 49.60 -9.53 -15.70
CA ILE A 2 48.60 -8.44 -15.91
C ILE A 2 47.57 -8.77 -17.01
N TRP A 3 47.94 -9.65 -17.94
CA TRP A 3 47.14 -9.97 -19.14
C TRP A 3 45.89 -10.80 -18.81
N SER A 4 45.99 -11.76 -17.88
CA SER A 4 44.85 -12.56 -17.40
C SER A 4 43.82 -11.74 -16.60
N ARG A 5 44.16 -10.52 -16.17
CA ARG A 5 43.30 -9.64 -15.40
C ARG A 5 42.36 -8.82 -16.29
N GLN A 6 42.79 -8.46 -17.50
CA GLN A 6 41.99 -7.65 -18.42
C GLN A 6 40.87 -8.46 -19.10
N TRP A 7 41.15 -9.69 -19.49
CA TRP A 7 40.16 -10.56 -20.14
C TRP A 7 39.05 -10.99 -19.19
N LYS A 8 39.38 -11.20 -17.90
CA LYS A 8 38.39 -11.43 -16.85
C LYS A 8 37.44 -10.24 -16.65
N ARG A 9 37.95 -9.00 -16.76
CA ARG A 9 37.12 -7.78 -16.66
C ARG A 9 36.17 -7.64 -17.84
N LEU A 10 36.64 -7.95 -19.05
CA LEU A 10 35.82 -7.94 -20.27
C LEU A 10 34.71 -8.99 -20.23
N LEU A 11 35.02 -10.21 -19.77
CA LEU A 11 34.04 -11.27 -19.58
C LEU A 11 33.00 -10.91 -18.50
N LEU A 12 33.44 -10.30 -17.39
CA LEU A 12 32.52 -9.81 -16.36
C LEU A 12 31.59 -8.72 -16.89
N SER A 13 32.09 -7.76 -17.66
CA SER A 13 31.25 -6.70 -18.24
C SER A 13 30.24 -7.23 -19.26
N ILE A 14 30.62 -8.22 -20.07
CA ILE A 14 29.71 -8.86 -21.04
C ILE A 14 28.62 -9.64 -20.29
N LEU A 15 28.98 -10.34 -19.22
CA LEU A 15 28.02 -11.07 -18.38
C LEU A 15 27.01 -10.13 -17.71
N ILE A 16 27.46 -8.99 -17.18
CA ILE A 16 26.59 -7.97 -16.57
C ILE A 16 25.63 -7.39 -17.62
N LEU A 17 26.12 -7.10 -18.83
CA LEU A 17 25.27 -6.61 -19.93
C LEU A 17 24.23 -7.65 -20.35
N PHE A 18 24.60 -8.93 -20.39
CA PHE A 18 23.70 -10.03 -20.71
C PHE A 18 22.60 -10.20 -19.65
N ILE A 19 22.94 -10.02 -18.37
CA ILE A 19 22.00 -10.04 -17.24
C ILE A 19 21.00 -8.87 -17.37
N SER A 20 21.46 -7.64 -17.66
CA SER A 20 20.54 -6.51 -17.84
C SER A 20 19.57 -6.66 -19.03
N VAL A 21 19.95 -7.38 -20.08
CA VAL A 21 19.08 -7.62 -21.25
C VAL A 21 18.05 -8.73 -20.99
N THR A 22 18.34 -9.68 -20.10
CA THR A 22 17.46 -10.84 -19.84
C THR A 22 16.47 -10.64 -18.69
N TYR A 23 16.68 -9.66 -17.82
CA TYR A 23 15.73 -9.27 -16.78
C TYR A 23 15.12 -7.91 -17.11
N PRO A 24 14.08 -7.83 -17.96
CA PRO A 24 13.32 -6.61 -18.06
C PRO A 24 12.72 -6.34 -16.67
N GLU A 25 13.11 -5.22 -16.07
CA GLU A 25 12.55 -4.78 -14.80
C GLU A 25 11.03 -4.65 -14.97
N SER A 26 10.30 -5.66 -14.52
CA SER A 26 8.85 -5.57 -14.35
C SER A 26 8.61 -4.64 -13.18
N THR A 27 8.68 -3.34 -13.44
CA THR A 27 8.28 -2.29 -12.50
C THR A 27 6.76 -2.37 -12.37
N LYS A 28 6.27 -3.32 -11.57
CA LYS A 28 4.89 -3.30 -11.11
C LYS A 28 4.71 -2.01 -10.33
N SER A 29 4.08 -1.03 -10.95
CA SER A 29 3.56 0.15 -10.27
C SER A 29 2.57 -0.34 -9.21
N PHE A 30 2.98 -0.32 -7.95
CA PHE A 30 2.08 -0.57 -6.84
C PHE A 30 1.18 0.66 -6.68
N THR A 31 -0.02 0.61 -7.24
CA THR A 31 -1.06 1.58 -6.88
C THR A 31 -1.50 1.28 -5.46
N VAL A 32 -1.23 2.20 -4.53
CA VAL A 32 -1.67 2.07 -3.14
C VAL A 32 -3.11 2.54 -3.06
N THR A 33 -4.02 1.59 -2.97
CA THR A 33 -5.43 1.90 -2.74
C THR A 33 -5.66 2.20 -1.27
N HIS A 34 -6.48 3.20 -0.98
CA HIS A 34 -6.92 3.58 0.35
C HIS A 34 -8.43 3.41 0.46
N ILE A 35 -8.94 3.38 1.69
CA ILE A 35 -10.35 3.52 1.95
C ILE A 35 -10.59 4.74 2.84
N LEU A 36 -11.55 5.55 2.45
CA LEU A 36 -12.07 6.65 3.25
C LEU A 36 -13.23 6.12 4.09
N ILE A 37 -13.14 6.29 5.40
CA ILE A 37 -14.21 6.05 6.35
C ILE A 37 -14.87 7.41 6.63
N PRO A 38 -16.04 7.72 6.03
CA PRO A 38 -16.74 8.95 6.33
C PRO A 38 -17.23 8.97 7.78
N MET A 39 -17.21 10.14 8.41
CA MET A 39 -17.74 10.36 9.77
C MET A 39 -18.90 11.36 9.79
N ASP A 40 -19.36 11.80 8.62
CA ASP A 40 -20.56 12.60 8.46
C ASP A 40 -21.83 11.73 8.50
N LYS A 41 -22.97 12.29 8.05
CA LYS A 41 -24.27 11.61 8.08
C LYS A 41 -24.36 10.38 7.17
N SER A 42 -23.41 10.15 6.25
CA SER A 42 -23.44 8.97 5.37
C SER A 42 -22.89 7.70 6.03
N GLN A 43 -22.34 7.82 7.24
CA GLN A 43 -21.79 6.68 7.96
C GLN A 43 -22.91 5.86 8.63
N SER A 44 -22.96 4.57 8.31
CA SER A 44 -23.92 3.62 8.87
C SER A 44 -23.72 3.38 10.37
N ASN A 45 -22.48 3.41 10.85
CA ASN A 45 -22.18 3.23 12.27
C ASN A 45 -20.90 3.93 12.72
N HIS A 46 -21.02 5.13 13.27
CA HIS A 46 -19.87 5.95 13.71
C HIS A 46 -19.05 5.31 14.82
N LEU A 47 -19.70 4.69 15.82
CA LEU A 47 -18.98 4.08 16.95
C LEU A 47 -18.14 2.89 16.49
N LYS A 48 -18.71 2.04 15.62
CA LYS A 48 -17.99 0.91 15.02
C LYS A 48 -16.91 1.39 14.05
N ALA A 49 -17.07 2.54 13.39
CA ALA A 49 -16.04 3.12 12.54
C ALA A 49 -14.76 3.43 13.35
N TYR A 50 -14.87 3.98 14.55
CA TYR A 50 -13.70 4.11 15.46
C TYR A 50 -13.09 2.76 15.81
N GLY A 51 -13.92 1.76 16.10
CA GLY A 51 -13.46 0.39 16.34
C GLY A 51 -12.70 -0.22 15.14
N LEU A 52 -13.14 0.08 13.92
CA LEU A 52 -12.45 -0.32 12.69
C LEU A 52 -11.09 0.37 12.54
N VAL A 53 -10.99 1.67 12.88
CA VAL A 53 -9.71 2.40 12.87
C VAL A 53 -8.74 1.78 13.88
N ILE A 54 -9.18 1.52 15.12
CA ILE A 54 -8.37 0.84 16.14
C ILE A 54 -7.95 -0.56 15.67
N TYR A 55 -8.85 -1.30 15.01
CA TYR A 55 -8.52 -2.60 14.44
C TYR A 55 -7.41 -2.50 13.39
N ALA A 56 -7.49 -1.56 12.45
CA ALA A 56 -6.44 -1.32 11.47
C ALA A 56 -5.10 -0.98 12.15
N LEU A 57 -5.11 -0.05 13.11
CA LEU A 57 -3.91 0.29 13.89
C LEU A 57 -3.31 -0.92 14.62
N SER A 58 -4.16 -1.83 15.12
CA SER A 58 -3.71 -3.06 15.80
C SER A 58 -2.99 -4.05 14.87
N LEU A 59 -3.24 -3.98 13.56
CA LEU A 59 -2.50 -4.75 12.54
C LEU A 59 -1.14 -4.13 12.20
N GLY A 60 -0.76 -3.02 12.86
CA GLY A 60 0.44 -2.26 12.56
C GLY A 60 0.28 -1.28 11.40
N ASP A 61 -0.94 -1.12 10.88
CA ASP A 61 -1.23 -0.12 9.86
C ASP A 61 -1.29 1.29 10.43
N LYS A 62 -1.14 2.28 9.56
CA LYS A 62 -1.32 3.69 9.89
C LYS A 62 -2.63 4.19 9.28
N GLY A 63 -3.34 5.01 10.03
CA GLY A 63 -4.51 5.75 9.54
C GLY A 63 -4.26 7.24 9.62
N GLU A 64 -4.87 7.99 8.71
CA GLU A 64 -4.87 9.46 8.74
C GLU A 64 -6.22 9.96 9.24
N TRP A 65 -6.20 10.97 10.11
CA TRP A 65 -7.42 11.63 10.59
C TRP A 65 -7.61 12.96 9.89
N LEU A 66 -8.66 13.07 9.09
CA LEU A 66 -9.01 14.24 8.31
C LEU A 66 -9.96 15.15 9.11
N LEU A 67 -9.41 15.85 10.11
CA LEU A 67 -10.16 16.64 11.12
C LEU A 67 -11.25 17.55 10.53
N ASN A 68 -10.97 18.21 9.41
CA ASN A 68 -11.87 19.18 8.79
C ASN A 68 -12.55 18.67 7.51
N TYR A 69 -12.60 17.35 7.32
CA TYR A 69 -13.22 16.74 6.15
C TYR A 69 -14.30 15.75 6.58
N ARG A 70 -15.52 15.92 6.06
CA ARG A 70 -16.67 15.01 6.25
C ARG A 70 -16.84 14.51 7.69
N GLY A 71 -16.85 15.45 8.64
CA GLY A 71 -17.07 15.15 10.06
C GLY A 71 -15.88 14.53 10.79
N GLY A 72 -14.67 14.64 10.25
CA GLY A 72 -13.47 14.04 10.85
C GLY A 72 -13.21 12.64 10.31
N SER A 73 -13.30 12.44 8.99
CA SER A 73 -13.09 11.15 8.32
C SER A 73 -11.73 10.53 8.61
N PHE A 74 -11.65 9.21 8.45
CA PHE A 74 -10.38 8.49 8.51
C PHE A 74 -9.99 7.96 7.14
N LEU A 75 -8.70 8.02 6.82
CA LEU A 75 -8.13 7.32 5.67
C LEU A 75 -7.34 6.12 6.19
N LEU A 76 -7.64 4.93 5.66
CA LEU A 76 -6.97 3.68 6.01
C LEU A 76 -6.42 2.99 4.76
N PRO A 77 -5.43 2.10 4.87
CA PRO A 77 -4.96 1.30 3.75
C PRO A 77 -6.11 0.43 3.20
N GLY A 78 -6.22 0.34 1.88
CA GLY A 78 -7.28 -0.40 1.18
C GLY A 78 -7.13 -1.92 1.20
N LYS A 79 -6.57 -2.48 2.27
CA LYS A 79 -6.37 -3.92 2.45
C LYS A 79 -7.71 -4.65 2.54
N ASP A 80 -7.79 -5.83 1.92
CA ASP A 80 -9.02 -6.63 1.90
C ASP A 80 -9.50 -6.99 3.30
N ILE A 81 -8.59 -7.33 4.22
CA ILE A 81 -8.92 -7.63 5.63
C ILE A 81 -9.64 -6.47 6.34
N ILE A 82 -9.28 -5.21 6.04
CA ILE A 82 -9.91 -4.03 6.64
C ILE A 82 -11.29 -3.81 6.00
N LYS A 83 -11.40 -3.95 4.68
CA LYS A 83 -12.67 -3.83 3.94
C LYS A 83 -13.69 -4.88 4.36
N GLU A 84 -13.26 -6.13 4.52
CA GLU A 84 -14.08 -7.23 5.03
C GLU A 84 -14.54 -6.94 6.46
N LYS A 85 -13.64 -6.48 7.34
CA LYS A 85 -14.00 -6.10 8.71
C LYS A 85 -15.01 -4.95 8.73
N ALA A 86 -14.86 -3.95 7.86
CA ALA A 86 -15.79 -2.84 7.73
C ALA A 86 -17.20 -3.35 7.37
N SER A 87 -17.30 -4.24 6.37
CA SER A 87 -18.56 -4.87 5.97
C SER A 87 -19.19 -5.67 7.11
N LEU A 88 -18.42 -6.49 7.83
CA LEU A 88 -18.92 -7.26 8.98
C LEU A 88 -19.40 -6.36 10.13
N MET A 89 -18.78 -5.19 10.30
CA MET A 89 -19.16 -4.22 11.32
C MET A 89 -20.28 -3.29 10.87
N ASN A 90 -20.75 -3.38 9.62
CA ASN A 90 -21.70 -2.45 9.00
C ASN A 90 -21.20 -0.99 9.06
N VAL A 91 -19.92 -0.80 8.69
CA VAL A 91 -19.27 0.51 8.57
C VAL A 91 -19.16 0.85 7.08
N THR A 92 -19.68 2.02 6.71
CA THR A 92 -19.57 2.56 5.35
C THR A 92 -18.12 2.95 5.07
N TYR A 93 -17.60 2.59 3.89
CA TYR A 93 -16.30 3.04 3.40
C TYR A 93 -16.36 3.33 1.89
N GLU A 94 -15.44 4.17 1.41
CA GLU A 94 -15.29 4.53 -0.01
C GLU A 94 -13.86 4.22 -0.45
N VAL A 95 -13.67 3.60 -1.61
CA VAL A 95 -12.33 3.32 -2.14
C VAL A 95 -11.77 4.57 -2.80
N VAL A 96 -10.53 4.93 -2.46
CA VAL A 96 -9.79 6.09 -2.99
C VAL A 96 -8.44 5.61 -3.53
N ASN A 97 -8.06 6.07 -4.71
CA ASN A 97 -6.78 5.74 -5.37
C ASN A 97 -5.80 6.89 -5.30
#